data_AF-A0A8S1QUM3-F1
#
_entry.id   AF-A0A8S1QUM3-F1
#
_cell.length_a   1.000
_cell.length_b   1.000
_cell.length_c   1.000
_cell.angle_alpha   90.00
_cell.angle_beta   90.00
_cell.angle_gamma   90.00
#
_symmetry.space_group_name_H-M   'P 1'
#
loop_
_entity.id
_entity.type
_entity.pdbx_description
1 polymer ?
#
loop_
_entity_poly.entity_id
_entity_poly.type
_entity_poly.pdbx_seq_one_letter_code
_entity_poly.pdbx_strand_id
1 'polypeptide(L)'
;MAQFIVQEVIRLQVIIASLHLSLGNKDKFIIDHDKAINYYNRGNQDQSMKKFDRALKDQNKAIEFNSNDVKAQNNKGNLYQQNNIKQLGFQDCIQALNQNQTNPFNGELS
;
A
#
# COMPACT_ATOMS: atom_id res chain seq x y z
N MET A 1 -27.63 -1.89 12.06
CA MET A 1 -27.16 -3.27 11.78
C MET A 1 -25.63 -3.33 11.62
N ALA A 2 -25.01 -2.50 10.77
CA ALA A 2 -23.54 -2.45 10.61
C ALA A 2 -22.77 -2.12 11.91
N GLN A 3 -23.27 -1.19 12.73
CA GLN A 3 -22.58 -0.73 13.95
C GLN A 3 -22.47 -1.83 15.04
N PHE A 4 -23.45 -2.73 15.11
CA PHE A 4 -23.46 -3.88 16.03
C PHE A 4 -22.46 -4.95 15.59
N ILE A 5 -22.41 -5.23 14.29
CA ILE A 5 -21.45 -6.17 13.70
C ILE A 5 -20.01 -5.66 13.92
N VAL A 6 -19.78 -4.36 13.70
CA VAL A 6 -18.45 -3.75 13.91
C VAL A 6 -18.03 -3.83 15.38
N GLN A 7 -18.92 -3.55 16.33
CA GLN A 7 -18.59 -3.68 17.76
C GLN A 7 -18.26 -5.12 18.16
N GLU A 8 -18.99 -6.11 17.67
CA GLU A 8 -18.71 -7.50 18.03
C GLU A 8 -17.44 -8.06 17.39
N VAL A 9 -17.11 -7.62 16.17
CA VAL A 9 -15.80 -7.94 15.56
C VAL A 9 -14.66 -7.35 16.40
N ILE A 10 -14.77 -6.10 16.85
CA ILE A 10 -13.76 -5.45 17.70
C ILE A 10 -13.63 -6.19 19.03
N ARG A 11 -14.75 -6.56 19.66
CA ARG A 11 -14.77 -7.28 20.93
C ARG A 11 -14.10 -8.65 20.83
N LEU A 12 -14.41 -9.41 19.78
CA LEU A 12 -13.79 -10.71 19.49
C LEU A 12 -12.28 -10.56 19.25
N GLN A 13 -11.84 -9.51 18.55
CA GLN A 13 -10.42 -9.26 18.31
C GLN A 13 -9.65 -8.94 19.61
N VAL A 14 -10.24 -8.14 20.51
CA VAL A 14 -9.65 -7.84 21.82
C VAL A 14 -9.53 -9.11 22.68
N ILE A 15 -10.56 -9.97 22.64
CA ILE A 15 -10.56 -11.25 23.35
C ILE A 15 -9.49 -12.19 22.79
N ILE A 16 -9.36 -12.32 21.47
CA ILE A 16 -8.33 -13.14 20.82
C ILE A 16 -6.92 -12.65 21.15
N ALA A 17 -6.69 -11.33 21.10
CA ALA A 17 -5.41 -10.74 21.48
C ALA A 17 -5.06 -11.05 22.96
N SER A 18 -6.05 -10.94 23.85
CA SER A 18 -5.89 -11.24 25.28
C SER A 18 -5.65 -12.73 25.55
N LEU A 19 -6.29 -13.61 24.79
CA LEU A 19 -6.08 -15.07 24.83
C LEU A 19 -4.67 -15.46 24.34
N HIS A 20 -4.17 -14.85 23.27
CA HIS A 20 -2.80 -15.06 22.80
C HIS A 20 -1.75 -14.60 23.82
N LEU A 21 -2.00 -13.48 24.50
CA LEU A 21 -1.16 -12.99 25.60
C LEU A 21 -1.17 -13.91 26.83
N SER A 22 -2.31 -14.55 27.13
CA SER A 22 -2.52 -15.44 28.27
C SER A 22 -1.92 -16.85 28.06
N LEU A 23 -1.97 -17.39 26.83
CA LEU A 23 -1.59 -18.78 26.52
C LEU A 23 -0.08 -19.00 26.25
N GLY A 24 0.80 -18.07 26.61
CA GLY A 24 2.25 -18.20 26.36
C GLY A 24 2.69 -17.89 24.90
N ASN A 25 1.78 -17.44 24.05
CA ASN A 25 2.06 -16.99 22.67
C ASN A 25 2.47 -15.52 22.58
N LYS A 26 2.72 -14.87 23.72
CA LYS A 26 3.12 -13.46 23.80
C LYS A 26 4.37 -13.17 22.96
N ASP A 27 5.36 -14.07 23.00
CA ASP A 27 6.60 -13.91 22.24
C ASP A 27 6.35 -14.00 20.73
N LYS A 28 5.51 -14.94 20.29
CA LYS A 28 5.12 -15.07 18.88
C LYS A 28 4.35 -13.85 18.41
N PHE A 29 3.42 -13.34 19.22
CA PHE A 29 2.67 -12.12 18.92
C PHE A 29 3.59 -10.90 18.81
N ILE A 30 4.55 -10.73 19.73
CA ILE A 30 5.55 -9.66 19.68
C ILE A 30 6.42 -9.79 18.43
N ILE A 31 6.90 -10.99 18.12
CA ILE A 31 7.72 -11.25 16.93
C ILE A 31 6.96 -10.94 15.64
N ASP A 32 5.70 -11.38 15.54
CA ASP A 32 4.88 -11.11 14.35
C ASP A 32 4.52 -9.63 14.25
N HIS A 33 4.28 -8.95 15.38
CA HIS A 33 4.10 -7.50 15.44
C HIS A 33 5.35 -6.73 14.97
N ASP A 34 6.53 -7.10 15.45
CA ASP A 34 7.80 -6.47 15.06
C ASP A 34 8.12 -6.72 13.58
N LYS A 35 7.82 -7.92 13.07
CA LYS A 35 7.90 -8.20 11.63
C LYS A 35 6.97 -7.28 10.84
N ALA A 36 5.72 -7.12 11.28
CA ALA A 36 4.77 -6.23 10.62
C ALA A 36 5.30 -4.79 10.56
N ILE A 37 5.81 -4.26 11.67
CA ILE A 37 6.41 -2.92 11.74
C ILE A 37 7.63 -2.80 10.82
N ASN A 38 8.51 -3.80 10.79
CA ASN A 38 9.71 -3.76 9.95
C ASN A 38 9.34 -3.72 8.45
N TYR A 39 8.39 -4.56 8.02
CA TYR A 39 7.89 -4.53 6.64
C TYR A 39 7.19 -3.19 6.32
N TYR A 40 6.39 -2.66 7.25
CA TYR A 40 5.74 -1.36 7.10
C TYR A 40 6.76 -0.22 6.90
N ASN A 41 7.79 -0.15 7.76
CA ASN A 41 8.81 0.88 7.69
C ASN A 41 9.63 0.80 6.40
N ARG A 42 9.99 -0.42 5.98
CA ARG A 42 10.72 -0.63 4.72
C ARG A 42 9.87 -0.28 3.51
N GLY A 43 8.58 -0.61 3.52
CA GLY A 43 7.63 -0.21 2.49
C GLY A 43 7.55 1.31 2.31
N ASN A 44 7.51 2.06 3.43
CA ASN A 44 7.53 3.52 3.40
C ASN A 44 8.86 4.08 2.85
N GLN A 45 9.99 3.45 3.18
CA GLN A 45 11.29 3.84 2.64
C GLN A 45 11.37 3.57 1.12
N ASP A 46 10.87 2.44 0.65
CA ASP A 46 10.84 2.15 -0.79
C ASP A 46 9.85 3.07 -1.53
N GLN A 47 8.75 3.47 -0.89
CA GLN A 47 7.84 4.49 -1.43
C GLN A 47 8.54 5.84 -1.61
N SER A 48 9.31 6.30 -0.62
CA SER A 48 10.07 7.56 -0.74
C SER A 48 11.14 7.49 -1.84
N MET A 49 11.67 6.30 -2.11
CA MET A 49 12.56 6.02 -3.23
C MET A 49 11.84 5.77 -4.57
N LYS A 50 10.52 5.96 -4.64
CA LYS A 50 9.67 5.72 -5.84
C LYS A 50 9.73 4.28 -6.38
N LYS A 51 10.06 3.31 -5.52
CA LYS A 51 10.13 1.86 -5.83
C LYS A 51 8.78 1.21 -5.49
N PHE A 52 7.72 1.63 -6.16
CA PHE A 52 6.34 1.31 -5.80
C PHE A 52 6.03 -0.21 -5.74
N ASP A 53 6.59 -1.03 -6.64
CA ASP A 53 6.36 -2.49 -6.62
C ASP A 53 6.95 -3.16 -5.36
N ARG A 54 8.14 -2.73 -4.94
CA ARG A 54 8.78 -3.22 -3.71
C ARG A 54 8.02 -2.77 -2.48
N ALA A 55 7.63 -1.49 -2.46
CA ALA A 55 6.84 -0.93 -1.38
C ALA A 55 5.48 -1.64 -1.22
N LEU A 56 4.78 -1.94 -2.32
CA LEU A 56 3.52 -2.72 -2.30
C LEU A 56 3.74 -4.14 -1.77
N LYS A 57 4.83 -4.81 -2.17
CA LYS A 57 5.16 -6.16 -1.69
C LYS A 57 5.40 -6.18 -0.17
N ASP A 58 6.12 -5.20 0.35
CA ASP A 58 6.38 -5.10 1.79
C ASP A 58 5.13 -4.68 2.56
N GLN A 59 4.29 -3.81 2.00
CA GLN A 59 3.02 -3.45 2.61
C GLN A 59 2.07 -4.65 2.71
N ASN A 60 2.04 -5.53 1.70
CA ASN A 60 1.27 -6.78 1.75
C ASN A 60 1.78 -7.71 2.86
N LYS A 61 3.10 -7.86 3.01
CA LYS A 61 3.67 -8.65 4.11
C LYS A 61 3.36 -8.07 5.48
N ALA A 62 3.39 -6.74 5.63
CA ALA A 62 2.99 -6.10 6.89
C ALA A 62 1.55 -6.45 7.27
N ILE A 63 0.64 -6.47 6.29
CA ILE A 63 -0.77 -6.87 6.47
C ILE A 63 -0.90 -8.37 6.75
N GLU A 64 -0.05 -9.23 6.19
CA GLU A 64 -0.05 -10.68 6.50
C GLU A 64 0.30 -10.95 7.97
N PHE A 65 1.24 -10.20 8.55
CA PHE A 65 1.62 -10.35 9.96
C PHE A 65 0.68 -9.61 10.93
N ASN A 66 0.06 -8.52 10.50
CA ASN A 66 -0.95 -7.81 11.27
C ASN A 66 -2.07 -7.30 10.35
N SER A 67 -3.10 -8.14 10.15
CA SER A 67 -4.20 -7.86 9.23
C SER A 67 -5.08 -6.67 9.67
N ASN A 68 -5.01 -6.29 10.94
CA ASN A 68 -5.77 -5.18 11.53
C ASN A 68 -4.97 -3.88 11.58
N ASP A 69 -3.76 -3.83 11.00
CA ASP A 69 -3.00 -2.60 10.92
C ASP A 69 -3.61 -1.65 9.88
N VAL A 70 -4.51 -0.78 10.35
CA VAL A 70 -5.16 0.27 9.57
C VAL A 70 -4.15 1.18 8.89
N LYS A 71 -2.98 1.42 9.50
CA LYS A 71 -1.93 2.26 8.90
C LYS A 71 -1.33 1.57 7.67
N ALA A 72 -1.10 0.26 7.76
CA ALA A 72 -0.56 -0.51 6.65
C ALA A 72 -1.52 -0.55 5.45
N GLN A 73 -2.83 -0.68 5.70
CA GLN A 73 -3.85 -0.64 4.65
C GLN A 73 -3.98 0.76 4.01
N ASN A 74 -3.96 1.83 4.83
CA ASN A 74 -3.96 3.21 4.32
C ASN A 74 -2.74 3.49 3.44
N ASN A 75 -1.55 3.06 3.85
CA ASN A 75 -0.33 3.26 3.07
C ASN A 75 -0.37 2.49 1.75
N LYS A 76 -0.95 1.28 1.73
CA LYS A 76 -1.19 0.53 0.48
C LYS A 76 -2.09 1.30 -0.48
N GLY A 77 -3.16 1.92 0.02
CA GLY A 77 -4.04 2.79 -0.77
C GLY A 77 -3.30 3.99 -1.37
N ASN A 78 -2.52 4.69 -0.55
CA ASN A 78 -1.68 5.82 -0.99
C ASN A 78 -0.66 5.40 -2.05
N LEU A 79 -0.06 4.22 -1.89
CA LEU A 79 0.88 3.63 -2.84
C LEU A 79 0.25 3.38 -4.22
N TYR A 80 -0.97 2.83 -4.26
CA TYR A 80 -1.68 2.66 -5.52
C TYR A 80 -1.99 3.98 -6.20
N GLN A 81 -2.43 4.99 -5.44
CA GLN A 81 -2.73 6.31 -5.98
C GLN A 81 -1.48 6.96 -6.58
N GLN A 82 -0.36 6.93 -5.88
CA GLN A 82 0.91 7.49 -6.36
C GLN A 82 1.44 6.76 -7.60
N ASN A 83 1.36 5.43 -7.61
CA ASN A 83 1.80 4.65 -8.77
C ASN A 83 0.94 4.95 -10.00
N ASN A 84 -0.38 5.07 -9.83
CA ASN A 84 -1.30 5.44 -10.91
C ASN A 84 -0.99 6.85 -11.47
N ILE A 85 -0.83 7.85 -10.61
CA ILE A 85 -0.48 9.22 -11.05
C ILE A 85 0.82 9.23 -11.86
N LYS A 86 1.84 8.46 -11.44
CA LYS A 86 3.09 8.36 -12.18
C LYS A 86 2.91 7.70 -13.55
N GLN A 87 2.09 6.66 -13.64
CA GLN A 87 1.78 5.99 -14.92
C GLN A 87 1.05 6.95 -15.87
N LEU A 88 0.05 7.70 -15.37
CA LEU A 88 -0.65 8.71 -16.15
C LEU A 88 0.30 9.80 -16.66
N GLY A 89 1.16 10.35 -15.80
CA GLY A 89 2.13 11.36 -16.22
C GLY A 89 3.11 10.85 -17.28
N PHE A 90 3.51 9.57 -17.21
CA PHE A 90 4.34 8.94 -18.24
C PHE A 90 3.59 8.79 -19.57
N GLN A 91 2.31 8.40 -19.52
CA GLN A 91 1.45 8.30 -20.70
C GLN A 91 1.26 9.66 -21.37
N ASP A 92 0.99 10.72 -20.59
CA ASP A 92 0.84 12.08 -21.09
C ASP A 92 2.13 12.57 -21.77
N CYS A 93 3.30 12.28 -21.19
CA CYS A 93 4.58 12.59 -21.83
C CYS A 93 4.76 11.87 -23.17
N ILE A 94 4.38 10.59 -23.28
CA ILE A 94 4.43 9.86 -24.55
C ILE A 94 3.49 10.49 -25.57
N GLN A 95 2.27 10.85 -25.17
CA GLN A 95 1.32 11.50 -26.06
C GLN A 95 1.86 12.83 -26.58
N ALA A 96 2.46 13.66 -25.71
CA ALA A 96 3.05 14.94 -26.10
C ALA A 96 4.24 14.75 -27.07
N LEU A 97 5.07 13.72 -26.88
CA LEU A 97 6.15 13.37 -27.80
C LEU A 97 5.63 12.93 -29.17
N ASN A 98 4.59 12.07 -29.19
CA ASN A 98 3.97 11.61 -30.42
C ASN A 98 3.31 12.77 -31.17
N GLN A 99 2.64 13.68 -30.47
CA GLN A 99 2.03 14.88 -31.08
C GLN A 99 3.08 15.80 -31.73
N ASN A 100 4.24 15.97 -31.09
CA ASN A 100 5.36 16.71 -31.70
C ASN A 100 5.96 15.99 -32.92
N GLN A 101 6.01 14.65 -32.92
CA GLN A 101 6.44 13.89 -34.09
C GLN A 101 5.41 13.88 -35.23
N THR A 102 4.13 14.05 -34.92
CA THR A 102 3.05 14.23 -35.92
C THR A 102 2.92 15.64 -36.47
N ASN A 103 3.89 16.54 -36.19
CA ASN A 103 4.05 17.78 -36.93
C ASN A 103 5.26 17.75 -37.91
N PRO A 104 5.33 16.82 -38.89
CA PRO A 104 6.24 16.95 -40.01
C PRO A 104 5.52 17.72 -41.12
N PHE A 105 5.83 19.02 -41.26
CA PHE A 105 5.47 19.85 -42.42
C PHE A 105 3.96 20.06 -42.66
N ASN A 106 3.43 21.17 -42.14
CA ASN A 106 2.47 21.97 -42.90
C ASN A 106 3.21 22.64 -44.08
N GLY A 107 3.70 21.82 -45.00
CA GLY A 107 4.13 22.21 -46.32
C GLY A 107 2.93 22.10 -47.26
N GLU A 108 1.95 22.99 -47.10
CA GLU A 108 1.03 23.32 -48.18
C GLU A 108 1.44 24.70 -48.71
N LEU A 109 2.52 24.68 -49.50
CA LEU A 109 2.65 25.58 -50.64
C LEU A 109 1.79 24.98 -51.76
N SER A 110 0.56 25.45 -51.89
CA SER A 110 -0.21 25.43 -53.15
C SER A 110 -1.23 26.55 -53.13
#